data_AF-A0A355BIZ1-F1
#
_entry.id   AF-A0A355BIZ1-F1
#
_cell.length_a   1.000
_cell.length_b   1.000
_cell.length_c   1.000
_cell.angle_alpha   90.00
_cell.angle_beta   90.00
_cell.angle_gamma   90.00
#
_symmetry.space_group_name_H-M   'P 1'
#
loop_
_entity.id
_entity.type
_entity.pdbx_description
1 polymer ?
#
loop_
_entity_poly.entity_id
_entity_poly.type
_entity_poly.pdbx_seq_one_letter_code
_entity_poly.pdbx_strand_id
1 'polypeptide(L)'
;MPASLITRTRLLPYHGTVTVKQGDMVQATDVVAELAYIPGVLSKVQAARQLDIQPTALSNYMLRSVGDKVEQGESLAVSFMFGEARQAVSTASGYIGLVSDSLGMVYVRQPVPVGSGQPAVINLLEELNISKLGLIGA
;
A
#
# COMPACT_ATOMS: atom_id res chain seq x y z
N MET A 1 -43.12 -9.07 10.91
CA MET A 1 -42.03 -8.14 10.54
C MET A 1 -40.80 -9.00 10.26
N PRO A 2 -40.35 -9.22 9.01
CA PRO A 2 -39.11 -9.97 8.80
C PRO A 2 -37.93 -9.07 9.15
N ALA A 3 -37.17 -9.43 10.19
CA ALA A 3 -35.85 -8.86 10.43
C ALA A 3 -34.88 -9.54 9.46
N SER A 4 -34.61 -8.91 8.33
CA SER A 4 -33.63 -9.44 7.37
C SER A 4 -32.24 -9.33 7.96
N LEU A 5 -31.62 -10.46 8.28
CA LEU A 5 -30.22 -10.53 8.71
C LEU A 5 -29.32 -10.29 7.49
N ILE A 6 -28.46 -9.27 7.56
CA ILE A 6 -27.47 -8.95 6.52
C ILE A 6 -26.08 -9.16 7.09
N THR A 7 -25.29 -10.03 6.45
CA THR A 7 -23.89 -10.26 6.79
C THR A 7 -23.02 -9.71 5.66
N ARG A 8 -22.07 -8.83 5.98
CA ARG A 8 -21.06 -8.33 5.04
C ARG A 8 -19.68 -8.36 5.67
N THR A 9 -18.73 -8.95 4.97
CA THR A 9 -17.31 -8.85 5.31
C THR A 9 -16.78 -7.51 4.84
N ARG A 10 -16.10 -6.78 5.73
CA ARG A 10 -15.34 -5.57 5.38
C ARG A 10 -13.87 -5.83 5.72
N LEU A 11 -13.00 -5.59 4.76
CA LEU A 11 -11.55 -5.69 4.93
C LEU A 11 -11.02 -4.32 5.33
N LEU A 12 -10.03 -4.28 6.23
CA LEU A 12 -9.26 -3.06 6.43
C LEU A 12 -8.39 -2.82 5.19
N PRO A 13 -8.47 -1.63 4.57
CA PRO A 13 -7.71 -1.34 3.36
C PRO A 13 -6.20 -1.14 3.62
N TYR A 14 -5.83 -0.85 4.88
CA TYR A 14 -4.44 -0.65 5.31
C TYR A 14 -4.22 -1.27 6.68
N HIS A 15 -2.95 -1.34 7.10
CA HIS A 15 -2.58 -1.83 8.42
C HIS A 15 -3.34 -1.06 9.51
N GLY A 16 -3.88 -1.82 10.45
CA GLY A 16 -4.74 -1.30 11.50
C GLY A 16 -5.01 -2.36 12.54
N THR A 17 -5.73 -1.95 13.58
CA THR A 17 -6.08 -2.80 14.71
C THR A 17 -7.59 -2.89 14.78
N VAL A 18 -8.12 -4.12 14.84
CA VAL A 18 -9.53 -4.34 15.15
C VAL A 18 -9.72 -4.15 16.65
N THR A 19 -10.62 -3.24 17.03
CA THR A 19 -10.84 -2.85 18.44
C THR A 19 -11.88 -3.71 19.14
N VAL A 20 -12.59 -4.55 18.38
CA VAL A 20 -13.67 -5.44 18.85
C VAL A 20 -13.29 -6.92 18.72
N LYS A 21 -13.98 -7.77 19.48
CA LYS A 21 -13.80 -9.23 19.46
C LYS A 21 -15.02 -9.93 18.87
N GLN A 22 -14.82 -11.18 18.50
CA GLN A 22 -15.91 -12.01 18.01
C GLN A 22 -17.00 -12.16 19.09
N GLY A 23 -18.24 -11.84 18.73
CA GLY A 23 -19.39 -11.91 19.63
C GLY A 23 -19.77 -10.59 20.29
N ASP A 24 -18.97 -9.54 20.14
CA ASP A 24 -19.31 -8.21 20.68
C ASP A 24 -20.52 -7.62 19.95
N MET A 25 -21.44 -7.06 20.73
CA MET A 25 -22.57 -6.28 20.21
C MET A 25 -22.09 -4.84 20.00
N VAL A 26 -22.22 -4.34 18.77
CA VAL A 26 -21.77 -3.00 18.37
C VAL A 26 -22.93 -2.19 17.80
N GLN A 27 -22.95 -0.90 18.09
CA GLN A 27 -23.86 0.07 17.48
C GLN A 27 -23.30 0.55 16.14
N ALA A 28 -24.16 1.15 15.31
CA ALA A 28 -23.77 1.66 13.99
C ALA A 28 -22.66 2.73 14.03
N THR A 29 -22.46 3.38 15.18
CA THR A 29 -21.48 4.45 15.39
C THR A 29 -20.21 3.99 16.10
N ASP A 30 -20.15 2.74 16.55
CA ASP A 30 -19.01 2.26 17.32
C ASP A 30 -17.78 2.09 16.43
N VAL A 31 -16.62 2.49 16.95
CA VAL A 31 -15.34 2.31 16.29
C VAL A 31 -14.93 0.85 16.44
N VAL A 32 -15.10 0.07 15.38
CA VAL A 32 -14.78 -1.37 15.35
C VAL A 32 -13.36 -1.69 14.88
N ALA A 33 -12.68 -0.71 14.28
CA ALA A 33 -11.29 -0.82 13.88
C ALA A 33 -10.66 0.55 13.69
N GLU A 34 -9.35 0.63 13.87
CA GLU A 34 -8.53 1.82 13.69
C GLU A 34 -7.43 1.55 12.68
N LEU A 35 -7.15 2.53 11.80
CA LEU A 35 -6.00 2.46 10.92
C LEU A 35 -4.75 2.91 11.68
N ALA A 36 -3.64 2.19 11.51
CA ALA A 36 -2.36 2.53 12.14
C ALA A 36 -1.79 3.85 11.62
N TYR A 37 -2.16 4.25 10.40
CA TYR A 37 -1.78 5.52 9.79
C TYR A 37 -2.82 5.93 8.76
N ILE A 38 -2.92 7.24 8.50
CA ILE A 38 -3.62 7.73 7.31
C ILE A 38 -2.65 7.61 6.13
N PRO A 39 -3.05 6.97 5.03
CA PRO A 39 -2.25 6.87 3.82
C PRO A 39 -2.02 8.25 3.21
N GLY A 40 -0.79 8.74 3.30
CA GLY A 40 -0.35 10.02 2.78
C GLY A 40 0.11 9.97 1.33
N VAL A 41 1.03 10.88 1.00
CA VAL A 41 1.58 11.04 -0.34
C VAL A 41 2.21 9.74 -0.85
N LEU A 42 1.90 9.41 -2.12
CA LEU A 42 2.48 8.29 -2.83
C LEU A 42 3.76 8.75 -3.55
N SER A 43 4.90 8.22 -3.11
CA SER A 43 6.19 8.38 -3.78
C SER A 43 6.42 7.23 -4.75
N LYS A 44 7.10 7.49 -5.86
CA LYS A 44 7.40 6.48 -6.90
C LYS A 44 8.91 6.44 -7.17
N VAL A 45 9.44 5.22 -7.26
CA VAL A 45 10.84 4.97 -7.57
C VAL A 45 10.91 4.08 -8.81
N GLN A 46 11.64 4.53 -9.84
CA GLN A 46 11.90 3.73 -11.03
C GLN A 46 12.99 2.70 -10.75
N ALA A 47 12.65 1.66 -9.98
CA ALA A 47 13.60 0.67 -9.49
C ALA A 47 14.23 -0.14 -10.62
N ALA A 48 13.47 -0.57 -11.63
CA ALA A 48 14.03 -1.35 -12.74
C ALA A 48 15.14 -0.60 -13.50
N ARG A 49 15.00 0.72 -13.66
CA ARG A 49 16.01 1.56 -14.30
C ARG A 49 17.24 1.77 -13.43
N GLN A 50 17.06 1.91 -12.11
CA GLN A 50 18.20 2.05 -11.19
C GLN A 50 19.01 0.74 -11.08
N LEU A 51 18.33 -0.40 -11.18
CA LEU A 51 18.92 -1.74 -11.15
C LEU A 51 19.44 -2.22 -12.51
N ASP A 52 19.10 -1.53 -13.59
CA ASP A 52 19.40 -1.90 -14.98
C ASP A 52 18.92 -3.31 -15.35
N ILE A 53 17.67 -3.58 -15.01
CA ILE A 53 16.98 -4.84 -15.28
C ILE A 53 15.72 -4.59 -16.10
N GLN A 54 15.20 -5.65 -16.71
CA GLN A 54 13.90 -5.60 -17.37
C GLN A 54 12.80 -5.36 -16.32
N PRO A 55 11.82 -4.45 -16.57
CA PRO A 55 10.72 -4.18 -15.65
C PRO A 55 10.04 -5.43 -15.10
N THR A 56 9.79 -6.41 -15.98
CA THR A 56 9.10 -7.67 -15.66
C THR A 56 9.84 -8.57 -14.66
N ALA A 57 11.13 -8.30 -14.42
CA ALA A 57 11.94 -9.04 -13.47
C ALA A 57 12.04 -8.35 -12.10
N LEU A 58 11.49 -7.14 -11.93
CA LEU A 58 11.69 -6.31 -10.73
C LEU A 58 11.34 -7.05 -9.44
N SER A 59 10.18 -7.71 -9.39
CA SER A 59 9.75 -8.49 -8.21
C SER A 59 10.79 -9.52 -7.73
N ASN A 60 11.63 -10.07 -8.61
CA ASN A 60 12.67 -11.05 -8.25
C ASN A 60 13.89 -10.43 -7.55
N TYR A 61 14.07 -9.11 -7.64
CA TYR A 61 15.21 -8.38 -7.08
C TYR A 61 14.82 -7.54 -5.85
N MET A 62 13.54 -7.55 -5.47
CA MET A 62 13.04 -6.83 -4.31
C MET A 62 13.61 -7.42 -3.01
N LEU A 63 14.12 -6.55 -2.13
CA LEU A 63 14.56 -6.90 -0.77
C LEU A 63 13.43 -6.82 0.25
N ARG A 64 12.38 -6.06 -0.08
CA ARG A 64 11.22 -5.77 0.76
C ARG A 64 9.95 -6.06 -0.01
N SER A 65 8.91 -6.52 0.69
CA SER A 65 7.62 -6.88 0.11
C SER A 65 6.60 -5.76 0.24
N VAL A 66 5.51 -5.86 -0.52
CA VAL A 66 4.35 -4.98 -0.34
C VAL A 66 3.83 -5.10 1.11
N GLY A 67 3.61 -3.97 1.77
CA GLY A 67 3.25 -3.87 3.19
C GLY A 67 4.45 -3.61 4.11
N ASP A 68 5.68 -3.80 3.66
CA ASP A 68 6.86 -3.55 4.49
C ASP A 68 7.10 -2.06 4.69
N LYS A 69 7.56 -1.71 5.90
CA LYS A 69 8.01 -0.35 6.24
C LYS A 69 9.43 -0.13 5.71
N VAL A 70 9.67 1.03 5.11
CA VAL A 70 10.95 1.46 4.55
C VAL A 70 11.26 2.91 4.93
N GLU A 71 12.53 3.24 5.05
CA GLU A 71 13.01 4.61 5.31
C GLU A 71 13.54 5.29 4.04
N GLN A 72 13.52 6.62 4.01
CA GLN A 72 14.17 7.37 2.94
C GLN A 72 15.66 7.02 2.86
N GLY A 73 16.12 6.66 1.67
CA GLY A 73 17.49 6.19 1.43
C GLY A 73 17.70 4.69 1.67
N GLU A 74 16.72 3.96 2.21
CA GLU A 74 16.82 2.51 2.39
C GLU A 74 16.76 1.77 1.04
N SER A 75 17.49 0.66 0.93
CA SER A 75 17.51 -0.18 -0.27
C SER A 75 16.20 -0.97 -0.40
N LEU A 76 15.47 -0.73 -1.48
CA LEU A 76 14.21 -1.41 -1.82
C LEU A 76 14.47 -2.73 -2.56
N ALA A 77 15.48 -2.74 -3.40
CA ALA A 77 15.82 -3.84 -4.30
C ALA A 77 17.30 -3.77 -4.68
N VAL A 78 17.89 -4.92 -4.98
CA VAL A 78 19.30 -5.04 -5.35
C VAL A 78 19.47 -6.01 -6.51
N SER A 79 20.31 -5.64 -7.48
CA SER A 79 20.72 -6.51 -8.57
C SER A 79 22.24 -6.61 -8.58
N PHE A 80 22.74 -7.79 -8.94
CA PHE A 80 24.16 -8.04 -9.15
C PHE A 80 24.34 -8.45 -10.60
N MET A 81 25.04 -7.63 -11.38
CA MET A 81 25.32 -7.92 -12.78
C MET A 81 26.80 -7.67 -13.06
N PHE A 82 27.51 -8.70 -13.56
CA PHE A 82 28.95 -8.63 -13.88
C PHE A 82 29.86 -8.07 -12.77
N GLY A 83 29.56 -8.39 -11.51
CA GLY A 83 30.38 -7.95 -10.37
C GLY A 83 30.06 -6.53 -9.85
N GLU A 84 29.15 -5.80 -10.49
CA GLU A 84 28.61 -4.54 -9.99
C GLU A 84 27.30 -4.78 -9.25
N ALA A 85 27.20 -4.25 -8.03
CA ALA A 85 25.97 -4.23 -7.27
C ALA A 85 25.24 -2.91 -7.53
N ARG A 86 24.01 -2.99 -8.04
CA ARG A 86 23.13 -1.83 -8.20
C ARG A 86 21.98 -1.91 -7.21
N GLN A 87 21.63 -0.77 -6.64
CA GLN A 87 20.58 -0.68 -5.63
C GLN A 87 19.55 0.35 -6.06
N ALA A 88 18.28 0.01 -5.86
CA ALA A 88 17.20 0.98 -5.92
C ALA A 88 16.86 1.43 -4.51
N VAL A 89 16.93 2.73 -4.24
CA VAL A 89 16.70 3.29 -2.89
C VAL A 89 15.37 4.02 -2.80
N SER A 90 14.78 4.01 -1.62
CA SER A 90 13.53 4.73 -1.37
C SER A 90 13.74 6.24 -1.36
N THR A 91 12.86 6.99 -2.02
CA THR A 91 12.84 8.45 -2.00
C THR A 91 12.07 9.03 -0.81
N ALA A 92 11.34 8.20 -0.06
CA ALA A 92 10.50 8.60 1.04
C ALA A 92 10.40 7.51 2.12
N SER A 93 10.22 7.91 3.38
CA SER A 93 9.90 6.96 4.45
C SER A 93 8.41 6.59 4.42
N GLY A 94 8.09 5.31 4.51
CA GLY A 94 6.71 4.86 4.58
C GLY A 94 6.54 3.36 4.39
N TYR A 95 5.45 2.95 3.73
CA TYR A 95 5.16 1.54 3.46
C TYR A 95 5.16 1.27 1.96
N ILE A 96 5.69 0.12 1.53
CA ILE A 96 5.58 -0.29 0.12
C ILE A 96 4.12 -0.59 -0.18
N GLY A 97 3.47 0.27 -0.97
CA GLY A 97 2.06 0.13 -1.32
C GLY A 97 1.84 -0.77 -2.53
N LEU A 98 2.76 -0.74 -3.50
CA LEU A 98 2.66 -1.52 -4.73
C LEU A 98 4.03 -1.64 -5.39
N VAL A 99 4.25 -2.80 -6.03
CA VAL A 99 5.34 -3.01 -6.99
C VAL A 99 4.70 -3.30 -8.34
N SER A 100 5.10 -2.55 -9.37
CA SER A 100 4.59 -2.70 -10.73
C SER A 100 5.68 -3.26 -11.62
N ASP A 101 5.60 -4.55 -11.95
CA ASP A 101 6.51 -5.20 -12.89
C ASP A 101 6.29 -4.74 -14.34
N SER A 102 5.08 -4.29 -14.69
CA SER A 102 4.81 -3.75 -16.02
C SER A 102 5.50 -2.40 -16.24
N LEU A 103 5.58 -1.55 -15.22
CA LEU A 103 6.22 -0.23 -15.28
C LEU A 103 7.64 -0.22 -14.72
N GLY A 104 8.06 -1.26 -14.01
CA GLY A 104 9.34 -1.33 -13.32
C GLY A 104 9.45 -0.31 -12.19
N MET A 105 8.36 -0.10 -11.47
CA MET A 105 8.19 0.95 -10.46
C MET A 105 7.88 0.36 -9.08
N VAL A 106 8.42 0.98 -8.04
CA VAL A 106 8.04 0.74 -6.64
C VAL A 106 7.36 1.97 -6.09
N TYR A 107 6.21 1.78 -5.43
CA TYR A 107 5.43 2.86 -4.84
C TYR A 107 5.51 2.78 -3.32
N VAL A 108 5.96 3.88 -2.71
CA VAL A 108 6.10 4.00 -1.26
C VAL A 108 5.10 5.04 -0.77
N ARG A 109 4.27 4.65 0.19
CA ARG A 109 3.22 5.48 0.75
C ARG A 109 3.65 6.02 2.10
N GLN A 110 3.73 7.34 2.21
CA GLN A 110 4.07 7.99 3.47
C GLN A 110 2.92 7.85 4.47
N PRO A 111 3.17 7.41 5.72
CA PRO A 111 2.16 7.44 6.76
C PRO A 111 1.99 8.88 7.25
N VAL A 112 0.77 9.39 7.16
CA VAL A 112 0.36 10.58 7.91
C VAL A 112 -0.04 10.11 9.30
N PRO A 113 0.62 10.58 10.37
CA PRO A 113 0.23 10.27 11.72
C PRO A 113 -1.22 10.69 11.95
N VAL A 114 -2.04 9.78 12.46
CA VAL A 114 -3.39 10.11 12.92
C VAL A 114 -3.28 10.94 14.19
N GLY A 115 -3.43 12.26 14.06
CA GLY A 115 -3.79 13.11 15.20
C GLY A 115 -5.23 12.78 15.59
N SER A 116 -5.46 12.57 16.89
CA SER A 116 -6.77 12.30 17.49
C SER A 116 -7.87 13.21 16.92
N GLY A 117 -8.77 12.68 16.06
CA GLY A 117 -10.12 13.24 15.91
C GLY A 117 -10.70 13.53 14.53
N GLN A 118 -10.07 13.20 13.39
CA GLN A 118 -10.75 13.36 12.09
C GLN A 118 -10.66 12.13 11.17
N PRO A 119 -11.80 11.64 10.63
CA PRO A 119 -11.79 10.54 9.66
C PRO A 119 -11.23 11.02 8.31
N ALA A 120 -10.18 10.37 7.82
CA ALA A 120 -9.67 10.61 6.47
C ALA A 120 -10.41 9.75 5.45
N VAL A 121 -10.91 10.37 4.38
CA VAL A 121 -11.50 9.68 3.23
C VAL A 121 -10.43 9.54 2.16
N ILE A 122 -10.17 8.31 1.70
CA ILE A 122 -9.14 8.00 0.71
C ILE A 122 -9.82 7.54 -0.57
N ASN A 123 -9.78 8.36 -1.62
CA ASN A 123 -10.21 7.97 -2.96
C ASN A 123 -9.04 7.31 -3.70
N LEU A 124 -8.87 6.01 -3.46
CA LEU A 124 -7.80 5.17 -4.02
C LEU A 124 -7.72 5.23 -5.56
N LEU A 125 -8.84 5.42 -6.25
CA LEU A 125 -8.91 5.53 -7.70
C LEU A 125 -8.34 6.86 -8.23
N GLU A 126 -8.57 7.95 -7.50
CA GLU A 126 -8.08 9.29 -7.87
C GLU A 126 -6.58 9.39 -7.65
N GLU A 127 -6.07 8.84 -6.55
CA GLU A 127 -4.64 8.88 -6.22
C GLU A 127 -3.77 8.02 -7.16
N LEU A 128 -4.30 6.90 -7.65
CA LEU A 128 -3.57 6.04 -8.57
C LEU A 128 -3.68 6.51 -10.03
N ASN A 129 -4.44 7.58 -10.32
CA ASN A 129 -4.73 8.07 -11.67
C ASN A 129 -5.21 6.95 -12.61
N ILE A 130 -5.91 5.95 -12.07
CA ILE A 130 -6.44 4.82 -12.84
C ILE A 130 -7.78 5.26 -13.43
N SER A 131 -7.82 5.37 -14.75
CA SER A 131 -9.02 5.79 -15.47
C SER A 131 -10.13 4.75 -15.31
N LYS A 132 -11.36 5.18 -14.97
CA LYS A 132 -12.55 4.33 -14.84
C LYS A 132 -12.85 3.43 -16.06
N LEU A 133 -12.29 3.74 -17.23
CA LEU A 133 -12.51 2.98 -18.47
C LEU A 133 -11.85 1.58 -18.50
N GLY A 134 -10.91 1.27 -17.60
CA GLY A 134 -10.28 -0.06 -17.54
C GLY A 134 -11.09 -1.14 -16.82
N LEU A 135 -12.22 -0.79 -16.19
CA LEU A 135 -13.02 -1.69 -15.34
C LEU A 135 -14.33 -2.16 -15.99
N ILE A 136 -14.61 -1.77 -17.25
CA ILE A 136 -15.84 -2.15 -17.99
C ILE A 136 -15.52 -3.15 -19.11
N GLY A 137 -14.44 -3.90 -19.01
CA GLY A 137 -14.00 -4.86 -20.03
C GLY A 137 -13.39 -6.12 -19.45
N ALA A 138 -14.22 -6.94 -18.81
CA ALA A 138 -14.01 -8.38 -18.63
C ALA A 138 -15.37 -9.05 -18.42
#